data_AF-A0A377Z4L4-F1
#
_entry.id   AF-A0A377Z4L4-F1
#
_cell.length_a   1.000
_cell.length_b   1.000
_cell.length_c   1.000
_cell.angle_alpha   90.00
_cell.angle_beta   90.00
_cell.angle_gamma   90.00
#
_symmetry.space_group_name_H-M   'P 1'
#
loop_
_entity.id
_entity.type
_entity.pdbx_description
1 polymer ?
#
loop_
_entity_poly.entity_id
_entity_poly.type
_entity_poly.pdbx_seq_one_letter_code
_entity_poly.pdbx_strand_id
1 'polypeptide(L)'
;MQSAGEIYAASETLARELNGHYMDQFTFAERATDWRGNNNIADSIFRQMSHEPHPQPSWIVMSAGTGGTSATIGRYIRSQGYETQLMVVDPQNSVFLDYWQTRNASLRSRVGSKIEGNRTAVRRAVVYSRRCR
;
A
#
# COMPACT_ATOMS: atom_id res chain seq x y z
N MET A 1 7.94 17.69 -21.60
CA MET A 1 7.08 16.66 -20.97
C MET A 1 7.23 16.84 -19.47
N GLN A 2 6.22 17.41 -18.80
CA GLN A 2 6.28 17.63 -17.35
C GLN A 2 6.33 16.27 -16.65
N SER A 3 7.33 16.04 -15.81
CA SER A 3 7.44 14.79 -15.07
C SER A 3 6.38 14.74 -13.95
N ALA A 4 5.91 13.55 -13.58
CA ALA A 4 4.94 13.39 -12.48
C ALA A 4 5.42 14.02 -11.16
N GLY A 5 6.75 14.09 -10.95
CA GLY A 5 7.35 14.77 -9.80
C GLY A 5 7.14 16.29 -9.79
N GLU A 6 7.15 16.93 -10.95
CA GLU A 6 6.94 18.38 -11.10
C GLU A 6 5.52 18.79 -10.73
N ILE A 7 4.52 17.95 -11.05
CA ILE A 7 3.11 18.23 -10.71
C ILE A 7 2.92 18.28 -9.20
N TYR A 8 3.55 17.37 -8.44
CA TYR A 8 3.43 17.39 -6.98
C TYR A 8 4.09 18.63 -6.35
N ALA A 9 5.29 18.99 -6.81
CA ALA A 9 5.99 20.18 -6.31
C ALA A 9 5.25 21.47 -6.67
N ALA A 10 4.71 21.57 -7.90
CA ALA A 10 3.90 22.69 -8.33
C ALA A 10 2.59 22.80 -7.54
N SER A 11 1.93 21.67 -7.27
CA SER A 11 0.68 21.64 -6.48
C SER A 11 0.91 22.05 -5.03
N GLU A 12 2.03 21.62 -4.42
CA GLU A 12 2.40 22.04 -3.06
C GLU A 12 2.70 23.54 -3.00
N THR A 13 3.40 24.06 -4.00
CA THR A 13 3.69 25.50 -4.12
C THR A 13 2.41 26.31 -4.26
N LEU A 14 1.52 25.89 -5.16
CA LEU A 14 0.24 26.55 -5.41
C LEU A 14 -0.65 26.55 -4.16
N ALA A 15 -0.69 25.45 -3.40
CA ALA A 15 -1.43 25.41 -2.15
C ALA A 15 -0.90 26.45 -1.14
N ARG A 16 0.42 26.65 -1.05
CA ARG A 16 1.00 27.69 -0.19
C ARG A 16 0.64 29.09 -0.67
N GLU A 17 0.72 29.35 -1.97
CA GLU A 17 0.42 30.66 -2.57
C GLU A 17 -1.05 31.05 -2.42
N LEU A 18 -1.96 30.09 -2.57
CA LEU A 18 -3.41 30.31 -2.49
C LEU A 18 -3.97 30.16 -1.07
N ASN A 19 -3.11 29.98 -0.06
CA ASN A 19 -3.52 29.66 1.31
C ASN A 19 -4.46 28.44 1.39
N GLY A 20 -4.24 27.47 0.49
CA GLY A 20 -4.91 26.18 0.44
C GLY A 20 -4.15 25.09 1.20
N HIS A 21 -4.75 23.90 1.26
CA HIS A 21 -4.14 22.74 1.91
C HIS A 21 -3.76 21.68 0.87
N TYR A 22 -2.47 21.33 0.83
CA TYR A 22 -1.98 20.26 -0.03
C TYR A 22 -2.23 18.89 0.62
N MET A 23 -3.10 18.08 0.01
CA MET A 23 -3.42 16.74 0.49
C MET A 23 -2.39 15.70 0.00
N ASP A 24 -1.43 15.34 0.86
CA ASP A 24 -0.51 14.22 0.59
C ASP A 24 -1.19 12.87 0.84
N GLN A 25 -1.82 12.33 -0.21
CA GLN A 25 -2.52 11.05 -0.19
C GLN A 25 -1.60 9.82 -0.05
N PHE A 26 -0.26 9.98 -0.16
CA PHE A 26 0.66 8.84 -0.27
C PHE A 26 1.50 8.59 0.97
N THR A 27 1.85 9.63 1.71
CA THR A 27 2.76 9.54 2.87
C THR A 27 2.16 8.77 4.04
N PHE A 28 0.84 8.81 4.21
CA PHE A 28 0.12 8.15 5.32
C PHE A 28 -0.94 7.15 4.85
N ALA A 29 -0.82 6.65 3.62
CA ALA A 29 -1.78 5.71 3.04
C ALA A 29 -1.98 4.45 3.91
N GLU A 30 -0.98 4.04 4.70
CA GLU A 30 -1.05 2.90 5.63
C GLU A 30 -1.78 3.18 6.95
N ARG A 31 -2.09 4.45 7.21
CA ARG A 31 -2.82 4.93 8.39
C ARG A 31 -4.19 5.50 8.05
N ALA A 32 -4.40 5.85 6.78
CA ALA A 32 -5.63 6.48 6.30
C ALA A 32 -6.87 5.62 6.54
N THR A 33 -6.71 4.30 6.56
CA THR A 33 -7.80 3.35 6.82
C THR A 33 -7.69 2.77 8.22
N ASP A 34 -8.78 2.87 8.98
CA ASP A 34 -8.92 2.08 10.20
C ASP A 34 -9.11 0.60 9.83
N TRP A 35 -8.02 -0.14 9.94
CA TRP A 35 -7.98 -1.57 9.66
C TRP A 35 -8.68 -2.42 10.73
N ARG A 36 -9.00 -1.85 11.91
CA ARG A 36 -9.78 -2.53 12.95
C ARG A 36 -11.29 -2.35 12.76
N GLY A 37 -11.70 -1.33 12.01
CA GLY A 37 -13.10 -1.06 11.72
C GLY A 37 -13.70 -2.09 10.76
N ASN A 38 -15.02 -2.23 10.80
CA ASN A 38 -15.84 -3.07 9.92
C ASN A 38 -16.19 -2.39 8.57
N ASN A 39 -15.34 -1.46 8.13
CA ASN A 39 -15.53 -0.72 6.89
C ASN A 39 -14.22 -0.57 6.14
N ASN A 40 -13.53 -1.69 5.95
CA ASN A 40 -12.31 -1.75 5.17
C ASN A 40 -12.35 -2.94 4.19
N ILE A 41 -11.44 -2.93 3.23
CA ILE A 41 -11.41 -3.94 2.17
C ILE A 41 -11.18 -5.36 2.72
N ALA A 42 -10.41 -5.51 3.81
CA ALA A 42 -10.15 -6.83 4.39
C ALA A 42 -11.42 -7.39 5.05
N ASP A 43 -12.11 -6.59 5.85
CA ASP A 43 -13.43 -6.96 6.42
C ASP A 43 -14.41 -7.34 5.31
N SER A 44 -14.47 -6.55 4.23
CA SER A 44 -15.34 -6.85 3.09
C SER A 44 -15.00 -8.17 2.41
N ILE A 45 -13.71 -8.47 2.20
CA ILE A 45 -13.24 -9.74 1.62
C ILE A 45 -13.69 -10.90 2.51
N PHE A 46 -13.36 -10.88 3.81
CA PHE A 46 -13.68 -12.00 4.70
C PHE A 46 -15.19 -12.16 4.93
N ARG A 47 -15.96 -11.07 4.98
CA ARG A 47 -17.42 -11.12 5.02
C ARG A 47 -18.00 -11.76 3.78
N GLN A 48 -17.54 -11.39 2.59
CA GLN A 48 -17.99 -12.01 1.34
C GLN A 48 -17.61 -13.50 1.30
N MET A 49 -16.36 -13.84 1.66
CA MET A 49 -15.89 -15.22 1.71
C MET A 49 -16.70 -16.06 2.71
N SER A 50 -17.25 -15.49 3.79
CA SER A 50 -18.10 -16.24 4.74
C SER A 50 -19.33 -16.91 4.11
N HIS A 51 -19.72 -16.48 2.91
CA HIS A 51 -20.81 -17.08 2.13
C HIS A 51 -20.35 -18.14 1.13
N GLU A 52 -19.05 -18.43 1.07
CA GLU A 52 -18.44 -19.41 0.15
C GLU A 52 -18.09 -20.71 0.88
N PRO A 53 -17.94 -21.85 0.16
CA PRO A 53 -17.55 -23.13 0.76
C PRO A 53 -16.21 -23.11 1.50
N HIS A 54 -15.32 -22.16 1.15
CA HIS A 54 -14.01 -21.97 1.76
C HIS A 54 -13.91 -20.57 2.37
N PRO A 55 -14.49 -20.34 3.56
CA PRO A 55 -14.71 -19.00 4.09
C PRO A 55 -13.44 -18.27 4.52
N GLN A 56 -12.36 -19.01 4.71
CA GLN A 56 -11.04 -18.46 4.96
C GLN A 56 -10.11 -18.85 3.80
N PRO A 57 -9.72 -17.91 2.93
CA PRO A 57 -8.81 -18.21 1.83
C PRO A 57 -7.42 -18.56 2.37
N SER A 58 -6.75 -19.53 1.76
CA SER A 58 -5.35 -19.85 2.10
C SER A 58 -4.40 -18.71 1.72
N TRP A 59 -4.74 -17.95 0.66
CA TRP A 59 -3.93 -16.87 0.12
C TRP A 59 -4.78 -15.68 -0.30
N ILE A 60 -4.28 -14.47 -0.02
CA ILE A 60 -4.69 -13.23 -0.67
C ILE A 60 -3.47 -12.73 -1.44
N VAL A 61 -3.65 -12.46 -2.73
CA VAL A 61 -2.59 -11.93 -3.62
C VAL A 61 -2.98 -10.53 -4.04
N MET A 62 -2.08 -9.57 -3.91
CA MET A 62 -2.32 -8.19 -4.34
C MET A 62 -1.05 -7.48 -4.82
N SER A 63 -1.18 -6.40 -5.58
CA SER A 63 -0.04 -5.63 -6.07
C SER A 63 0.57 -4.69 -5.02
N ALA A 64 1.87 -4.42 -5.14
CA ALA A 64 2.57 -3.41 -4.36
C ALA A 64 2.24 -2.01 -4.89
N GLY A 65 1.52 -1.21 -4.10
CA GLY A 65 1.31 0.21 -4.36
C GLY A 65 1.99 1.08 -3.31
N THR A 66 1.21 1.94 -2.66
CA THR A 66 1.69 2.72 -1.50
C THR A 66 1.83 1.91 -0.22
N GLY A 67 1.35 0.66 -0.24
CA GLY A 67 1.33 -0.24 0.90
C GLY A 67 0.13 -0.05 1.82
N GLY A 68 -0.79 0.88 1.53
CA GLY A 68 -2.00 1.09 2.36
C GLY A 68 -2.90 -0.14 2.41
N THR A 69 -3.27 -0.66 1.24
CA THR A 69 -4.09 -1.86 1.11
C THR A 69 -3.42 -3.11 1.68
N SER A 70 -2.14 -3.34 1.37
CA SER A 70 -1.40 -4.50 1.90
C SER A 70 -1.21 -4.43 3.41
N ALA A 71 -1.01 -3.23 3.96
CA ALA A 71 -0.97 -3.03 5.42
C ALA A 71 -2.33 -3.30 6.06
N THR A 72 -3.42 -2.83 5.44
CA THR A 72 -4.78 -3.05 5.93
C THR A 72 -5.10 -4.53 5.99
N ILE A 73 -4.91 -5.26 4.89
CA ILE A 73 -5.16 -6.70 4.82
C ILE A 73 -4.25 -7.47 5.78
N GLY A 74 -2.95 -7.18 5.78
CA GLY A 74 -1.99 -7.87 6.65
C GLY A 74 -2.26 -7.68 8.14
N ARG A 75 -2.65 -6.46 8.56
CA ARG A 75 -3.04 -6.20 9.96
C ARG A 75 -4.36 -6.87 10.32
N TYR A 76 -5.34 -6.85 9.40
CA TYR A 76 -6.62 -7.51 9.60
C TYR A 76 -6.46 -9.02 9.83
N ILE A 77 -5.77 -9.72 8.92
CA ILE A 77 -5.43 -11.15 9.04
C ILE A 77 -4.80 -11.45 10.40
N ARG A 78 -3.77 -10.67 10.77
CA ARG A 78 -3.07 -10.86 12.04
C ARG A 78 -3.97 -10.62 13.25
N SER A 79 -4.86 -9.64 13.19
CA SER A 79 -5.74 -9.28 14.30
C SER A 79 -6.88 -10.28 14.52
N GLN A 80 -7.37 -10.89 13.44
CA GLN A 80 -8.41 -11.91 13.50
C GLN A 80 -7.83 -13.31 13.77
N GLY A 81 -6.50 -13.48 13.70
CA GLY A 81 -5.84 -14.76 13.89
C GLY A 81 -6.04 -15.74 12.74
N TYR A 82 -6.27 -15.25 11.51
CA TYR A 82 -6.45 -16.12 10.35
C TYR A 82 -5.11 -16.71 9.88
N GLU A 83 -5.14 -17.99 9.49
CA GLU A 83 -4.06 -18.71 8.78
C GLU A 83 -3.86 -18.24 7.32
N THR A 84 -4.67 -17.29 6.84
CA THR A 84 -4.55 -16.72 5.50
C THR A 84 -3.18 -16.08 5.29
N GLN A 85 -2.52 -16.40 4.19
CA GLN A 85 -1.24 -15.81 3.82
C GLN A 85 -1.44 -14.63 2.85
N LEU A 86 -0.61 -13.59 2.97
CA LEU A 86 -0.64 -12.42 2.09
C LEU A 86 0.59 -12.40 1.17
N MET A 87 0.37 -12.40 -0.14
CA MET A 87 1.39 -12.19 -1.15
C MET A 87 1.27 -10.81 -1.76
N VAL A 88 2.34 -10.03 -1.69
CA VAL A 88 2.42 -8.70 -2.32
C VAL A 88 3.33 -8.78 -3.54
N VAL A 89 2.76 -8.60 -4.73
CA VAL A 89 3.45 -8.68 -6.01
C VAL A 89 4.10 -7.33 -6.33
N ASP A 90 5.43 -7.29 -6.35
CA ASP A 90 6.21 -6.08 -6.66
C ASP A 90 6.56 -6.03 -8.16
N PRO A 91 6.09 -5.03 -8.93
CA PRO A 91 6.37 -4.94 -10.36
C PRO A 91 7.82 -4.52 -10.64
N GLN A 92 8.29 -4.85 -11.85
CA GLN A 92 9.60 -4.39 -12.32
C GLN A 92 9.73 -2.85 -12.25
N ASN A 93 10.93 -2.38 -11.89
CA ASN A 93 11.29 -0.97 -11.68
C ASN A 93 10.61 -0.28 -10.48
N SER A 94 9.94 -1.04 -9.61
CA SER A 94 9.51 -0.58 -8.29
C SER A 94 10.67 -0.62 -7.29
N VAL A 95 10.60 0.22 -6.26
CA VAL A 95 11.54 0.22 -5.11
C VAL A 95 10.91 -0.33 -3.82
N PHE A 96 9.75 -0.98 -3.94
CA PHE A 96 8.95 -1.39 -2.79
C PHE A 96 9.58 -2.54 -2.00
N LEU A 97 10.00 -3.62 -2.66
CA LEU A 97 10.67 -4.76 -2.02
C LEU A 97 12.00 -4.33 -1.40
N ASP A 98 12.81 -3.57 -2.13
CA ASP A 98 14.10 -3.06 -1.65
C ASP A 98 13.92 -2.20 -0.39
N TYR A 99 12.92 -1.32 -0.39
CA TYR A 99 12.59 -0.55 0.81
C TYR A 99 12.11 -1.44 1.95
N TRP A 100 11.29 -2.46 1.66
CA TRP A 100 10.79 -3.35 2.70
C TRP A 100 11.93 -4.09 3.41
N GLN A 101 12.95 -4.53 2.65
CA GLN A 101 14.13 -5.20 3.18
C GLN A 101 15.08 -4.26 3.92
N THR A 102 15.39 -3.10 3.34
CA THR A 102 16.48 -2.23 3.81
C THR A 102 16.01 -1.05 4.67
N ARG A 103 14.73 -0.69 4.60
CA ARG A 103 14.16 0.55 5.14
C ARG A 103 14.82 1.83 4.62
N ASN A 104 15.53 1.75 3.49
CA ASN A 104 16.20 2.91 2.91
C ASN A 104 15.21 3.86 2.21
N ALA A 105 14.88 4.97 2.86
CA ALA A 105 13.98 5.98 2.32
C ALA A 105 14.56 6.78 1.13
N SER A 106 15.86 6.67 0.84
CA SER A 106 16.52 7.33 -0.28
C SER A 106 16.35 6.58 -1.60
N LEU A 107 15.76 5.39 -1.62
CA LEU A 107 15.63 4.58 -2.82
C LEU A 107 14.76 5.27 -3.88
N ARG A 108 15.29 5.36 -5.09
CA ARG A 108 14.64 5.91 -6.28
C ARG A 108 15.00 5.03 -7.47
N SER A 109 14.01 4.64 -8.25
CA SER A 109 14.19 4.05 -9.57
C SER A 109 14.40 5.16 -10.60
N ARG A 110 15.36 4.96 -11.50
CA ARG A 110 15.66 5.88 -12.60
C ARG A 110 14.65 5.77 -13.75
N VAL A 111 13.81 4.74 -13.75
CA VAL A 111 12.83 4.44 -14.80
C VAL A 111 11.45 4.28 -14.18
N GLY A 112 10.41 4.70 -14.90
CA GLY A 112 9.01 4.42 -14.57
C GLY A 112 8.76 2.95 -14.24
N SER A 113 7.86 2.67 -13.30
CA SER A 113 7.27 1.34 -13.20
C SER A 113 6.47 1.08 -14.49
N LYS A 114 6.46 -0.17 -14.96
CA LYS A 114 5.66 -0.57 -16.15
C LYS A 114 4.15 -0.57 -15.90
N ILE A 115 3.72 -0.28 -14.68
CA ILE A 115 2.34 -0.26 -14.23
C ILE A 115 2.12 1.08 -13.53
N GLU A 116 1.07 1.79 -13.94
CA GLU A 116 0.66 3.06 -13.34
C GLU A 116 0.27 2.88 -11.85
N GLY A 117 0.49 3.90 -11.04
CA GLY A 117 0.17 3.87 -9.60
C GLY A 117 1.20 3.16 -8.71
N ASN A 118 2.22 2.51 -9.31
CA ASN A 118 3.29 1.84 -8.57
C ASN A 118 4.52 2.75 -8.38
N ARG A 119 5.27 2.51 -7.31
CA ARG A 119 6.24 3.48 -6.82
C ARG A 119 7.62 3.30 -7.44
N THR A 120 8.09 4.34 -8.12
CA THR A 120 9.51 4.55 -8.46
C THR A 120 10.29 5.28 -7.37
N ALA A 121 9.61 5.81 -6.34
CA ALA A 121 10.25 6.53 -5.24
C ALA A 121 9.61 6.14 -3.90
N VAL A 122 10.43 6.01 -2.87
CA VAL A 122 9.94 5.67 -1.53
C VAL A 122 9.32 6.87 -0.83
N ARG A 123 8.10 6.70 -0.32
CA ARG A 123 7.49 7.56 0.72
C ARG A 123 7.08 6.83 2.00
N ARG A 124 7.04 5.47 2.00
CA ARG A 124 6.87 4.48 3.11
C ARG A 124 6.25 3.18 2.61
N ALA A 125 6.79 2.00 2.92
CA ALA A 125 6.23 0.71 2.52
C ALA A 125 6.08 -0.27 3.70
N VAL A 126 4.93 -0.95 3.77
CA VAL A 126 4.60 -1.89 4.85
C VAL A 126 4.17 -3.20 4.21
N VAL A 127 4.91 -4.27 4.49
CA VAL A 127 4.58 -5.64 4.07
C VAL A 127 4.58 -6.51 5.30
N TYR A 128 3.48 -7.23 5.48
CA TYR A 128 3.34 -8.27 6.48
C TYR A 128 3.58 -9.60 5.81
N SER A 129 4.67 -10.25 6.20
CA SER A 129 4.97 -11.64 5.86
C SER A 129 5.47 -12.28 7.14
N ARG A 130 4.63 -13.11 7.75
CA ARG A 130 5.03 -14.28 8.55
C ARG A 130 3.79 -15.09 8.92
N ARG A 131 3.87 -16.40 8.69
CA ARG A 131 3.14 -17.42 9.47
C ARG A 131 3.38 -17.09 10.95
N CYS A 132 2.32 -16.71 11.66
CA CYS A 132 2.35 -16.71 13.11
C CYS A 132 2.25 -18.19 13.53
N ARG A 133 3.35 -18.74 14.02
CA ARG A 133 3.25 -19.66 15.16
C ARG A 133 3.52 -18.83 16.40
#